data_AF-A0A1G7GJE3-F1
#
_entry.id   AF-A0A1G7GJE3-F1
#
_cell.length_a   1.000
_cell.length_b   1.000
_cell.length_c   1.000
_cell.angle_alpha   90.00
_cell.angle_beta   90.00
_cell.angle_gamma   90.00
#
_symmetry.space_group_name_H-M   'P 1'
#
loop_
_entity.id
_entity.type
_entity.pdbx_description
1 polymer ?
#
loop_
_entity_poly.entity_id
_entity_poly.type
_entity_poly.pdbx_seq_one_letter_code
_entity_poly.pdbx_strand_id
1 'polypeptide(L)'
;MKKISLLKKLNWLASIVGQYYNDRSEGLGLLKLEYTKPWPGDTVPNGHTSIVIKITPDGSLYKVSQQYFLKGELQRENSWLASFSLYPNFSLTEIGGFHYCILDPLKNALYLEEDMPGCLSVVSVYHIKTEQVR
;
A
#
# COMPACT_ATOMS: atom_id res chain seq x y z
N MET A 1 -35.77 27.46 -8.90
CA MET A 1 -34.96 26.32 -8.41
C MET A 1 -35.89 25.13 -8.17
N LYS A 2 -35.70 23.99 -8.86
CA LYS A 2 -36.55 22.79 -8.68
C LYS A 2 -36.32 22.18 -7.29
N LYS A 3 -37.38 22.04 -6.48
CA LYS A 3 -37.30 21.39 -5.16
C LYS A 3 -37.00 19.90 -5.36
N ILE A 4 -35.79 19.48 -5.03
CA ILE A 4 -35.42 18.07 -4.99
C ILE A 4 -36.24 17.42 -3.88
N SER A 5 -37.02 16.38 -4.22
CA SER A 5 -37.79 15.59 -3.28
C SER A 5 -36.90 15.04 -2.16
N LEU A 6 -37.42 15.02 -0.93
CA LEU A 6 -36.73 14.48 0.25
C LEU A 6 -36.22 13.06 0.01
N LEU A 7 -37.00 12.23 -0.68
CA LEU A 7 -36.65 10.85 -1.05
C LEU A 7 -35.41 10.79 -1.95
N LYS A 8 -35.27 11.72 -2.89
CA LYS A 8 -34.07 11.80 -3.75
C LYS A 8 -32.83 12.18 -2.95
N LYS A 9 -32.97 13.07 -1.95
CA LYS A 9 -31.86 13.42 -1.05
C LYS A 9 -31.45 12.24 -0.18
N LEU A 10 -32.42 11.49 0.36
CA LEU A 10 -32.16 10.30 1.17
C LEU A 10 -31.45 9.21 0.35
N ASN A 11 -31.91 8.94 -0.87
CA ASN A 11 -31.26 7.97 -1.75
C ASN A 11 -29.83 8.39 -2.11
N TRP A 12 -29.60 9.69 -2.33
CA TRP A 12 -28.26 10.21 -2.59
C TRP A 12 -27.33 10.04 -1.38
N LEU A 13 -27.80 10.37 -0.17
CA LEU A 13 -27.03 10.16 1.06
C LEU A 13 -26.72 8.67 1.26
N ALA A 14 -27.69 7.79 1.06
CA ALA A 14 -27.49 6.35 1.15
C ALA A 14 -26.44 5.85 0.13
N SER A 15 -26.44 6.39 -1.09
CA SER A 15 -25.44 6.04 -2.10
C SER A 15 -24.01 6.46 -1.71
N ILE A 16 -23.85 7.63 -1.10
CA ILE A 16 -22.54 8.10 -0.63
C ILE A 16 -22.02 7.22 0.50
N VAL A 17 -22.89 6.94 1.48
CA VAL A 17 -22.52 6.07 2.61
C VAL A 17 -22.15 4.68 2.10
N GLY A 18 -22.94 4.12 1.18
CA GLY A 18 -22.65 2.83 0.55
C GLY A 18 -21.29 2.82 -0.16
N GLN A 19 -21.02 3.85 -0.97
CA GLN A 19 -19.73 3.98 -1.67
C GLN A 19 -18.57 4.05 -0.68
N TYR A 20 -18.67 4.88 0.36
CA TYR A 20 -17.63 5.00 1.37
C TYR A 20 -17.30 3.66 2.04
N TYR A 21 -18.31 2.86 2.39
CA TYR A 21 -18.08 1.54 2.99
C TYR A 21 -17.44 0.56 1.99
N ASN A 22 -17.84 0.61 0.71
CA ASN A 22 -17.25 -0.22 -0.33
C ASN A 22 -15.77 0.12 -0.52
N ASP A 23 -15.44 1.41 -0.70
CA ASP A 23 -14.07 1.90 -0.85
C ASP A 23 -13.22 1.52 0.37
N ARG A 24 -13.78 1.69 1.58
CA ARG A 24 -13.10 1.33 2.83
C ARG A 24 -12.79 -0.16 2.90
N SER A 25 -13.75 -1.01 2.51
CA SER A 25 -13.56 -2.45 2.48
C SER A 25 -12.50 -2.87 1.45
N GLU A 26 -12.50 -2.27 0.27
CA GLU A 26 -11.51 -2.51 -0.78
C GLU A 26 -10.10 -2.13 -0.32
N GLY A 27 -9.93 -0.90 0.19
CA GLY A 27 -8.65 -0.43 0.71
C GLY A 27 -8.11 -1.33 1.82
N LEU A 28 -8.96 -1.76 2.76
CA LEU A 28 -8.58 -2.74 3.80
C LEU A 28 -8.21 -4.12 3.23
N GLY A 29 -8.79 -4.51 2.09
CA GLY A 29 -8.42 -5.72 1.37
C GLY A 29 -7.00 -5.63 0.80
N LEU A 30 -6.64 -4.49 0.20
CA LEU A 30 -5.30 -4.26 -0.36
C LEU A 30 -4.20 -4.32 0.70
N LEU A 31 -4.46 -3.82 1.92
CA LEU A 31 -3.49 -3.89 3.02
C LEU A 31 -3.15 -5.31 3.47
N LYS A 32 -3.95 -6.31 3.11
CA LYS A 32 -3.68 -7.72 3.44
C LYS A 32 -2.77 -8.41 2.41
N LEU A 33 -2.52 -7.76 1.29
CA LEU A 33 -1.69 -8.30 0.23
C LEU A 33 -0.20 -8.10 0.54
N GLU A 34 0.63 -9.00 0.02
CA GLU A 34 2.08 -8.81 -0.03
C GLU A 34 2.45 -8.27 -1.40
N TYR A 35 3.38 -7.32 -1.45
CA TYR A 35 3.86 -6.71 -2.68
C TYR A 35 5.33 -7.02 -2.87
N THR A 36 5.77 -7.37 -4.07
CA THR A 36 7.14 -7.77 -4.35
C THR A 36 7.72 -7.01 -5.53
N LYS A 37 9.03 -6.78 -5.51
CA LYS A 37 9.80 -6.36 -6.68
C LYS A 37 11.12 -7.11 -6.75
N PRO A 38 11.71 -7.29 -7.95
CA PRO A 38 13.07 -7.77 -8.08
C PRO A 38 14.05 -6.83 -7.37
N TRP A 39 15.03 -7.39 -6.69
CA TRP A 39 16.14 -6.64 -6.10
C TRP A 39 17.42 -7.14 -6.75
N PRO A 40 18.33 -6.31 -7.25
CA PRO A 40 19.58 -6.81 -7.84
C PRO A 40 20.54 -7.45 -6.83
N GLY A 41 20.29 -7.32 -5.53
CA GLY A 41 21.23 -7.75 -4.48
C GLY A 41 22.46 -6.82 -4.44
N ASP A 42 23.13 -6.76 -3.29
CA ASP A 42 24.34 -5.93 -3.19
C ASP A 42 25.57 -6.65 -3.80
N THR A 43 25.51 -7.96 -4.11
CA THR A 43 26.70 -8.76 -4.46
C THR A 43 26.52 -10.04 -5.30
N VAL A 44 25.34 -10.41 -5.83
CA VAL A 44 25.14 -11.82 -6.27
C VAL A 44 24.96 -12.01 -7.79
N PRO A 45 25.95 -12.59 -8.50
CA PRO A 45 25.74 -13.14 -9.83
C PRO A 45 24.95 -14.44 -9.67
N ASN A 46 23.69 -14.46 -10.12
CA ASN A 46 22.79 -15.65 -10.18
C ASN A 46 21.96 -15.99 -8.92
N GLY A 47 21.76 -15.05 -7.98
CA GLY A 47 20.79 -15.24 -6.89
C GLY A 47 19.37 -14.79 -7.28
N HIS A 48 18.32 -15.54 -6.91
CA HIS A 48 16.96 -14.99 -6.88
C HIS A 48 16.87 -14.03 -5.69
N THR A 49 16.68 -12.75 -5.96
CA THR A 49 16.66 -11.67 -4.97
C THR A 49 15.39 -10.85 -5.12
N SER A 50 14.65 -10.68 -4.03
CA SER A 50 13.39 -9.96 -4.02
C SER A 50 13.27 -9.08 -2.79
N ILE A 51 12.52 -7.99 -2.93
CA ILE A 51 12.05 -7.19 -1.79
C ILE A 51 10.55 -7.39 -1.70
N VAL A 52 10.07 -7.72 -0.51
CA VAL A 52 8.64 -7.87 -0.19
C VAL A 52 8.22 -6.77 0.77
N ILE A 53 7.14 -6.07 0.45
CA ILE A 53 6.42 -5.19 1.37
C ILE A 53 5.25 -5.98 1.96
N LYS A 54 5.21 -6.03 3.28
CA LYS A 54 4.14 -6.59 4.08
C LYS A 54 3.55 -5.50 4.98
N ILE A 55 2.23 -5.40 5.01
CA ILE A 55 1.53 -4.43 5.85
C ILE A 55 0.73 -5.21 6.90
N THR A 56 0.88 -4.86 8.16
CA THR A 56 0.15 -5.50 9.27
C THR A 56 -0.49 -4.45 10.16
N PRO A 57 -1.73 -4.66 10.65
CA PRO A 57 -2.33 -3.77 11.64
C PRO A 57 -1.48 -3.69 12.91
N ASP A 58 -1.36 -2.49 13.48
CA ASP A 58 -0.72 -2.23 14.77
C ASP A 58 -1.55 -1.18 15.55
N GLY A 59 -2.54 -1.67 16.29
CA GLY A 59 -3.53 -0.81 16.95
C GLY A 59 -4.36 0.00 15.95
N SER A 60 -4.33 1.33 16.09
CA SER A 60 -4.97 2.27 15.14
C SER A 60 -4.11 2.59 13.92
N LEU A 61 -2.91 2.01 13.84
CA LEU A 61 -1.91 2.26 12.81
C LEU A 61 -1.63 0.98 12.02
N TYR A 62 -0.67 1.06 11.10
CA TYR A 62 -0.16 -0.06 10.35
C TYR A 62 1.36 -0.08 10.44
N LYS A 63 1.92 -1.25 10.71
CA LYS A 63 3.34 -1.51 10.54
C LYS A 63 3.58 -1.93 9.09
N VAL A 64 4.42 -1.17 8.38
CA VAL A 64 4.89 -1.51 7.05
C VAL A 64 6.28 -2.13 7.19
N SER A 65 6.47 -3.32 6.64
CA SER A 65 7.74 -4.07 6.72
C SER A 65 8.26 -4.33 5.31
N GLN A 66 9.43 -3.81 4.99
CA GLN A 66 10.16 -4.00 3.75
C GLN A 66 11.27 -5.03 3.97
N GLN A 67 11.06 -6.23 3.45
CA GLN A 67 11.87 -7.42 3.70
C GLN A 67 12.71 -7.76 2.47
N TYR A 68 14.03 -7.89 2.64
CA TYR A 68 14.99 -8.19 1.58
C TYR A 68 15.35 -9.67 1.65
N PHE A 69 15.08 -10.40 0.57
CA PHE A 69 15.36 -11.83 0.47
C PHE A 69 16.49 -12.10 -0.53
N LEU A 70 17.38 -13.01 -0.15
CA LEU A 70 18.38 -13.61 -1.01
C LEU A 70 18.19 -15.12 -1.00
N LYS A 71 17.91 -15.71 -2.18
CA LYS A 71 17.67 -17.16 -2.32
C LYS A 71 16.56 -17.69 -1.38
N GLY A 72 15.56 -16.85 -1.10
CA GLY A 72 14.45 -17.19 -0.21
C GLY A 72 14.74 -16.98 1.29
N GLU A 73 15.97 -16.61 1.67
CA GLU A 73 16.33 -16.31 3.05
C GLU A 73 16.26 -14.81 3.31
N LEU A 74 15.60 -14.43 4.41
CA LEU A 74 15.50 -13.04 4.86
C LEU A 74 16.89 -12.54 5.29
N GLN A 75 17.36 -11.48 4.64
CA GLN A 75 18.66 -10.87 4.92
C GLN A 75 18.53 -9.61 5.78
N ARG A 76 17.51 -8.81 5.51
CA ARG A 76 17.27 -7.52 6.17
C ARG A 76 15.78 -7.22 6.19
N GLU A 77 15.32 -6.55 7.23
CA GLU A 77 13.99 -5.98 7.33
C GLU A 77 14.10 -4.53 7.79
N ASN A 78 13.50 -3.62 7.02
CA ASN A 78 13.24 -2.25 7.45
C ASN A 78 11.75 -2.15 7.77
N SER A 79 11.38 -1.47 8.85
CA SER A 79 9.96 -1.30 9.17
C SER A 79 9.66 0.06 9.78
N TRP A 80 8.49 0.59 9.46
CA TRP A 80 7.99 1.86 9.99
C TRP A 80 6.50 1.77 10.31
N LEU A 81 6.03 2.68 11.16
CA LEU A 81 4.61 2.85 11.44
C LEU A 81 4.01 3.86 10.48
N ALA A 82 2.81 3.57 9.99
CA ALA A 82 2.10 4.42 9.05
C ALA A 82 0.60 4.55 9.39
N SER A 83 0.04 5.70 9.06
CA SER A 83 -1.41 5.95 9.08
C SER A 83 -2.01 5.66 7.71
N PHE A 84 -3.14 4.96 7.68
CA PHE A 84 -3.88 4.69 6.45
C PHE A 84 -4.85 5.82 6.12
N SER A 85 -4.85 6.26 4.85
CA SER A 85 -5.82 7.20 4.29
C SER A 85 -6.55 6.60 3.09
N LEU A 86 -7.86 6.84 3.03
CA LEU A 86 -8.71 6.39 1.92
C LEU A 86 -8.57 7.30 0.69
N TYR A 87 -8.37 8.59 0.92
CA TYR A 87 -8.34 9.63 -0.10
C TYR A 87 -6.98 10.37 -0.07
N PRO A 88 -6.46 10.82 -1.23
CA PRO A 88 -7.06 10.74 -2.56
C PRO A 88 -6.98 9.35 -3.21
N ASN A 89 -5.98 8.54 -2.81
CA ASN A 89 -5.79 7.15 -3.21
C ASN A 89 -5.48 6.36 -1.94
N PHE A 90 -5.84 5.08 -1.87
CA PHE A 90 -5.52 4.22 -0.74
C PHE A 90 -4.03 4.32 -0.40
N SER A 91 -3.68 4.95 0.73
CA SER A 91 -2.30 5.30 1.02
C SER A 91 -1.90 5.06 2.46
N LEU A 92 -0.60 4.88 2.67
CA LEU A 92 0.02 4.79 3.98
C LEU A 92 1.10 5.85 4.08
N THR A 93 0.98 6.74 5.06
CA THR A 93 1.97 7.77 5.35
C THR A 93 2.71 7.40 6.62
N GLU A 94 4.03 7.32 6.57
CA GLU A 94 4.86 7.11 7.75
C GLU A 94 4.64 8.20 8.81
N ILE A 95 4.61 7.78 10.07
CA ILE A 95 4.54 8.70 11.21
C ILE A 95 5.95 9.19 11.54
N GLY A 96 6.18 10.48 11.31
CA GLY A 96 7.45 11.14 11.66
C GLY A 96 8.62 10.81 10.73
N GLY A 97 8.36 10.27 9.55
CA GLY A 97 9.38 10.00 8.54
C GLY A 97 8.95 10.40 7.14
N PHE A 98 9.49 9.71 6.14
CA PHE A 98 9.52 10.13 4.73
C PHE A 98 9.06 9.05 3.76
N HIS A 99 8.54 7.92 4.26
CA HIS A 99 7.98 6.86 3.43
C HIS A 99 6.49 7.09 3.16
N TYR A 100 6.12 7.08 1.88
CA TYR A 100 4.73 7.16 1.44
C TYR A 100 4.39 6.00 0.50
N CYS A 101 3.42 5.17 0.90
CA CYS A 101 2.92 4.09 0.05
C CYS A 101 1.60 4.47 -0.59
N ILE A 102 1.46 4.27 -1.90
CA ILE A 102 0.21 4.41 -2.64
C ILE A 102 -0.17 3.04 -3.19
N LEU A 103 -1.34 2.53 -2.80
CA LEU A 103 -1.89 1.27 -3.27
C LEU A 103 -2.79 1.55 -4.49
N ASP A 104 -2.40 1.02 -5.64
CA ASP A 104 -3.13 1.16 -6.90
C ASP A 104 -3.77 -0.19 -7.26
N PRO A 105 -5.08 -0.39 -6.94
CA PRO A 105 -5.78 -1.64 -7.22
C PRO A 105 -5.91 -1.89 -8.73
N LEU A 106 -6.03 -0.83 -9.55
CA LEU A 106 -6.19 -0.98 -11.01
C LEU A 106 -4.93 -1.53 -11.65
N LYS A 107 -3.76 -1.18 -11.11
CA LYS A 107 -2.47 -1.68 -11.57
C LYS A 107 -1.92 -2.86 -10.78
N ASN A 108 -2.65 -3.35 -9.77
CA ASN A 108 -2.17 -4.39 -8.86
C ASN A 108 -0.77 -4.06 -8.30
N ALA A 109 -0.56 -2.80 -7.94
CA ALA A 109 0.74 -2.24 -7.61
C ALA A 109 0.73 -1.42 -6.32
N LEU A 110 1.89 -1.36 -5.69
CA LEU A 110 2.19 -0.44 -4.59
C LEU A 110 3.37 0.42 -4.99
N TYR A 111 3.17 1.73 -4.94
CA TYR A 111 4.22 2.72 -5.14
C TYR A 111 4.76 3.13 -3.78
N LEU A 112 6.06 2.97 -3.55
CA LEU A 112 6.75 3.47 -2.37
C LEU A 112 7.58 4.68 -2.80
N GLU A 113 7.23 5.83 -2.28
CA GLU A 113 8.00 7.07 -2.42
C GLU A 113 8.81 7.30 -1.14
N GLU A 114 10.08 7.58 -1.32
CA GLU A 114 11.03 7.92 -0.26
C GLU A 114 11.49 9.36 -0.49
N ASP A 115 10.92 10.31 0.24
CA ASP A 115 11.20 11.74 0.09
C ASP A 115 12.19 12.23 1.15
N MET A 116 13.45 11.80 1.02
CA MET A 116 14.50 12.18 1.96
C MET A 116 14.94 13.64 1.77
N PRO A 117 15.01 14.46 2.84
CA PRO A 117 15.42 15.86 2.74
C PRO A 117 16.79 16.01 2.08
N GLY A 118 16.85 16.78 0.99
CA GLY A 118 18.09 17.05 0.26
C GLY A 118 18.52 15.97 -0.74
N CYS A 119 17.70 14.93 -0.96
CA CYS A 119 17.86 13.94 -2.02
C CYS A 119 16.74 14.04 -3.06
N LEU A 120 16.95 13.47 -4.24
CA LEU A 120 15.86 13.27 -5.21
C LEU A 120 14.90 12.20 -4.67
N SER A 121 13.60 12.49 -4.70
CA SER A 121 12.57 11.53 -4.29
C SER A 121 12.67 10.26 -5.14
N VAL A 122 12.77 9.11 -4.50
CA VAL A 122 12.88 7.81 -5.18
C VAL A 122 11.53 7.13 -5.14
N VAL A 123 10.99 6.79 -6.32
CA VAL A 123 9.74 6.03 -6.43
C VAL A 123 10.05 4.61 -6.85
N SER A 124 9.74 3.68 -5.96
CA SER A 124 9.84 2.23 -6.18
C SER A 124 8.46 1.64 -6.46
N VAL A 125 8.35 0.80 -7.49
CA VAL A 125 7.12 0.08 -7.80
C VAL A 125 7.23 -1.38 -7.36
N TYR A 126 6.21 -1.84 -6.64
CA TYR A 126 6.03 -3.23 -6.23
C TYR A 126 4.73 -3.76 -6.83
N HIS A 127 4.69 -5.04 -7.15
CA HIS A 127 3.50 -5.72 -7.68
C HIS A 127 2.97 -6.72 -6.67
N ILE A 128 1.67 -7.03 -6.70
CA ILE A 128 1.12 -8.08 -5.83
C ILE A 128 1.94 -9.36 -6.01
N LYS A 129 2.41 -9.92 -4.90
CA LYS A 129 3.10 -11.19 -4.85
C LYS A 129 2.06 -12.28 -5.11
N THR A 130 1.93 -12.69 -6.36
CA THR A 130 1.18 -13.88 -6.72
C THR A 130 1.88 -15.08 -6.10
N GLU A 131 1.24 -15.73 -5.15
CA GLU A 131 1.63 -17.09 -4.80
C GLU A 131 1.55 -17.92 -6.09
N GLN A 132 2.68 -18.47 -6.54
CA GLN A 132 2.63 -19.61 -7.44
C GLN A 132 1.91 -20.71 -6.68
N VAL A 133 0.61 -20.87 -6.94
CA VAL A 133 -0.13 -22.08 -6.64
C VAL A 133 0.68 -23.23 -7.26
N ARG A 134 1.36 -23.99 -6.40
CA ARG A 134 2.06 -25.23 -6.77
C ARG A 134 1.05 -26.32 -7.06
#